data_AF-A0A3S3QQY0-F1
#
_entry.id   AF-A0A3S3QQY0-F1
#
_cell.length_a   1.000
_cell.length_b   1.000
_cell.length_c   1.000
_cell.angle_alpha   90.00
_cell.angle_beta   90.00
_cell.angle_gamma   90.00
#
_symmetry.space_group_name_H-M   'P 1'
#
loop_
_entity.id
_entity.type
_entity.pdbx_description
1 polymer ?
#
loop_
_entity_poly.entity_id
_entity_poly.type
_entity_poly.pdbx_seq_one_letter_code
_entity_poly.pdbx_strand_id
1 'polypeptide(L)'
;MKKRVKVVQGWRDQQQKKFDELQQQHSELNRQTHAHQQRLDLLEDLSGQYAVASGSETSALLLKGIGRFRHQLDNLTNLQRQELALSQVELRSMNTRLVEQHCQVKMGDKIIDKRLAQIQRKQERQEQKVMDELSMNRFFHRR
;
A
#
# COMPACT_ATOMS: atom_id res chain seq x y z
N MET A 1 21.80 21.18 17.52
CA MET A 1 21.66 20.06 16.56
C MET A 1 20.63 19.02 17.00
N LYS A 2 20.69 18.49 18.24
CA LYS A 2 19.73 17.48 18.76
C LYS A 2 18.25 17.88 18.65
N LYS A 3 17.87 19.14 18.94
CA LYS A 3 16.50 19.65 18.75
C LYS A 3 16.01 19.57 17.29
N ARG A 4 16.88 19.80 16.31
CA ARG A 4 16.54 19.72 14.88
C ARG A 4 16.36 18.27 14.39
N VAL A 5 17.00 17.29 15.05
CA VAL A 5 16.79 15.86 14.75
C VAL A 5 15.42 15.42 15.28
N LYS A 6 15.07 15.82 16.50
CA LYS A 6 13.74 15.53 17.10
C LYS A 6 12.57 16.04 16.25
N VAL A 7 12.69 17.23 15.65
CA VAL A 7 11.63 17.76 14.77
C VAL A 7 11.44 16.88 13.52
N VAL A 8 12.54 16.45 12.89
CA VAL A 8 12.46 15.57 11.70
C VAL A 8 11.95 14.18 12.08
N GLN A 9 12.34 13.65 13.25
CA GLN A 9 11.79 12.42 13.79
C GLN A 9 10.27 12.52 13.97
N GLY A 10 9.77 13.58 14.62
CA GLY A 10 8.33 13.78 14.78
C GLY A 10 7.58 13.88 13.45
N TRP A 11 8.16 14.57 12.46
CA TRP A 11 7.59 14.62 11.12
C TRP A 11 7.58 13.24 10.44
N ARG A 12 8.69 12.49 10.52
CA ARG A 12 8.82 11.14 9.97
C ARG A 12 7.80 10.20 10.60
N ASP A 13 7.63 10.25 11.92
CA ASP A 13 6.67 9.42 12.65
C ASP A 13 5.23 9.76 12.25
N GLN A 14 4.94 11.03 11.99
CA GLN A 14 3.65 11.43 11.43
C GLN A 14 3.44 10.85 10.02
N GLN A 15 4.47 10.84 9.18
CA GLN A 15 4.38 10.21 7.85
C GLN A 15 4.21 8.69 7.94
N GLN A 16 4.85 8.04 8.92
CA GLN A 16 4.70 6.61 9.17
C GLN A 16 3.26 6.28 9.57
N LYS A 17 2.66 7.04 10.49
CA LYS A 17 1.25 6.84 10.87
C LYS A 17 0.30 6.92 9.69
N LYS A 18 0.47 7.93 8.83
CA LYS A 18 -0.31 8.06 7.60
C LYS A 18 -0.09 6.89 6.63
N PHE A 19 1.14 6.39 6.54
CA PHE A 19 1.44 5.21 5.74
C PHE A 19 0.70 3.97 6.27
N ASP A 20 0.74 3.76 7.59
CA ASP A 20 0.08 2.64 8.25
C ASP A 20 -1.46 2.70 8.06
N GLU A 21 -2.05 3.90 8.16
CA GLU A 21 -3.47 4.14 7.87
C GLU A 21 -3.81 3.80 6.41
N LEU A 22 -3.02 4.26 5.45
CA LEU A 22 -3.20 3.90 4.03
C LEU A 22 -3.06 2.40 3.79
N GLN A 23 -2.17 1.72 4.50
CA GLN A 23 -1.96 0.28 4.38
C GLN A 23 -3.19 -0.50 4.87
N GLN A 24 -3.83 -0.04 5.94
CA GLN A 24 -5.10 -0.61 6.41
C GLN A 24 -6.21 -0.42 5.39
N GLN A 25 -6.36 0.79 4.84
CA GLN A 25 -7.36 1.08 3.80
C GLN A 25 -7.12 0.25 2.54
N HIS A 26 -5.87 0.08 2.11
CA HIS A 26 -5.51 -0.77 0.99
C HIS A 26 -5.90 -2.24 1.24
N SER A 27 -5.67 -2.77 2.44
CA SER A 27 -6.06 -4.14 2.80
C SER A 27 -7.58 -4.34 2.75
N GLU A 28 -8.35 -3.36 3.20
CA GLU A 28 -9.82 -3.37 3.10
C GLU A 28 -10.27 -3.35 1.64
N LEU A 29 -9.74 -2.42 0.85
CA LEU A 29 -10.09 -2.29 -0.57
C LEU A 29 -9.73 -3.55 -1.35
N ASN A 30 -8.57 -4.15 -1.10
CA ASN A 30 -8.16 -5.40 -1.75
C ASN A 30 -9.10 -6.56 -1.42
N ARG A 31 -9.58 -6.64 -0.17
CA ARG A 31 -10.60 -7.63 0.24
C ARG A 31 -11.92 -7.39 -0.51
N GLN A 32 -12.34 -6.14 -0.67
CA GLN A 32 -13.53 -5.79 -1.44
C GLN A 32 -13.38 -6.14 -2.92
N THR A 33 -12.24 -5.80 -3.56
CA THR A 33 -11.96 -6.18 -4.95
C THR A 33 -12.01 -7.70 -5.14
N HIS A 34 -11.43 -8.45 -4.19
CA HIS A 34 -11.49 -9.91 -4.22
C HIS A 34 -12.92 -10.44 -4.09
N ALA A 35 -13.74 -9.84 -3.23
CA ALA A 35 -15.16 -10.19 -3.13
C ALA A 35 -15.93 -9.88 -4.42
N HIS A 36 -15.63 -8.77 -5.12
CA HIS A 36 -16.23 -8.49 -6.43
C HIS A 36 -15.84 -9.52 -7.48
N GLN A 37 -14.59 -10.00 -7.47
CA GLN A 37 -14.14 -11.08 -8.35
C GLN A 37 -14.89 -12.39 -8.07
N GLN A 38 -14.97 -12.82 -6.80
CA GLN A 38 -15.68 -14.04 -6.42
C GLN A 38 -17.17 -14.00 -6.82
N ARG A 39 -17.83 -12.84 -6.66
CA ARG A 39 -19.21 -12.66 -7.12
C ARG A 39 -19.33 -12.77 -8.63
N LEU A 40 -18.37 -12.22 -9.38
CA LEU A 40 -18.35 -12.33 -10.83
C LEU A 40 -18.20 -13.79 -11.27
N ASP A 41 -17.24 -14.51 -10.67
CA ASP A 41 -16.98 -15.92 -10.98
C ASP A 41 -18.24 -16.77 -10.75
N LEU A 42 -18.99 -16.51 -9.67
CA LEU A 42 -20.26 -17.19 -9.38
C LEU A 42 -21.33 -16.92 -10.45
N LEU A 43 -21.44 -15.66 -10.92
CA LEU A 43 -22.42 -15.30 -11.96
C LEU A 43 -22.08 -15.93 -13.31
N GLU A 44 -20.80 -15.97 -13.65
CA GLU A 44 -20.32 -16.62 -14.88
C GLU A 44 -20.55 -18.13 -14.84
N ASP A 45 -20.33 -18.78 -13.70
CA ASP A 45 -20.64 -20.20 -13.49
C ASP A 45 -22.15 -20.48 -13.62
N LEU A 46 -22.99 -19.66 -12.96
CA LEU A 46 -24.45 -19.76 -13.08
C LEU A 46 -24.91 -19.60 -14.54
N SER A 47 -24.32 -18.67 -15.30
CA SER A 47 -24.65 -18.52 -16.74
C SER A 47 -24.45 -19.81 -17.52
N GLY A 48 -23.34 -20.52 -17.26
CA GLY A 48 -23.03 -21.81 -17.89
C GLY A 48 -24.02 -22.92 -17.57
N GLN A 49 -24.52 -22.97 -16.33
CA GLN A 49 -25.47 -24.00 -15.88
C GLN A 49 -26.86 -23.87 -16.53
N TYR A 50 -27.29 -22.66 -16.88
CA TYR A 50 -28.59 -22.41 -17.50
C TYR A 50 -28.55 -22.47 -19.03
N ALA A 51 -27.47 -22.93 -19.65
CA ALA A 51 -27.40 -23.22 -21.08
C ALA A 51 -28.32 -24.42 -21.42
N VAL A 52 -29.34 -24.17 -22.26
CA VAL A 52 -30.34 -25.16 -22.67
C VAL A 52 -29.75 -25.90 -23.85
N ALA A 53 -29.56 -27.20 -23.69
CA ALA A 53 -29.16 -28.08 -24.78
C ALA A 53 -30.26 -28.12 -25.85
N SER A 54 -29.87 -28.04 -27.13
CA SER A 54 -30.83 -28.16 -28.23
C SER A 54 -31.44 -29.57 -28.25
N GLY A 55 -32.77 -29.68 -28.23
CA GLY A 55 -33.47 -30.95 -28.45
C GLY A 55 -34.29 -31.50 -27.27
N SER A 56 -34.39 -30.81 -26.12
CA SER A 56 -35.31 -31.23 -25.06
C SER A 56 -36.72 -30.67 -25.29
N GLU A 57 -37.75 -31.54 -25.20
CA GLU A 57 -39.17 -31.18 -25.24
C GLU A 57 -39.53 -30.28 -24.04
N THR A 58 -39.23 -29.00 -24.15
CA THR A 58 -39.38 -28.03 -23.07
C THR A 58 -40.56 -27.13 -23.40
N SER A 59 -41.50 -27.01 -22.46
CA SER A 59 -42.68 -26.14 -22.63
C SER A 59 -42.27 -24.72 -23.04
N ALA A 60 -42.99 -24.12 -23.99
CA ALA A 60 -42.72 -22.76 -24.48
C ALA A 60 -42.73 -21.70 -23.35
N LEU A 61 -43.52 -21.92 -22.29
CA LEU A 61 -43.53 -21.05 -21.11
C LEU A 61 -42.21 -21.12 -20.33
N LEU A 62 -41.65 -22.33 -20.16
CA LEU A 62 -40.37 -22.55 -19.51
C LEU A 62 -39.22 -21.95 -20.33
N LEU A 63 -39.23 -22.12 -21.65
CA LEU A 63 -38.25 -21.49 -22.55
C LEU A 63 -38.25 -19.96 -22.44
N LYS A 64 -39.44 -19.34 -22.38
CA LYS A 64 -39.58 -17.90 -22.17
C LYS A 64 -39.06 -17.46 -20.79
N GLY A 65 -39.32 -18.26 -19.75
CA GLY A 65 -38.80 -18.03 -18.40
C GLY A 65 -37.26 -18.07 -18.36
N ILE A 66 -36.66 -19.10 -18.96
CA ILE A 66 -35.21 -19.26 -19.05
C ILE A 66 -34.58 -18.10 -19.83
N GLY A 67 -35.18 -17.69 -20.95
CA GLY A 67 -34.68 -16.54 -21.73
C GLY A 67 -34.67 -15.24 -20.93
N ARG A 68 -35.74 -14.96 -20.17
CA ARG A 68 -35.79 -13.78 -19.28
C ARG A 68 -34.75 -13.86 -18.17
N PHE A 69 -34.61 -15.02 -17.54
CA PHE A 69 -33.64 -15.22 -16.46
C PHE A 69 -32.22 -15.03 -16.96
N ARG A 70 -31.85 -15.60 -18.11
CA ARG A 70 -30.53 -15.38 -18.73
C ARG A 70 -30.26 -13.91 -19.00
N HIS A 71 -31.24 -13.20 -19.58
CA HIS A 71 -31.06 -11.78 -19.84
C HIS A 71 -30.84 -10.97 -18.55
N GLN A 72 -31.57 -11.30 -17.48
CA GLN A 72 -31.35 -10.69 -16.16
C GLN A 72 -29.96 -11.01 -15.59
N LEU A 73 -29.52 -12.26 -15.75
CA LEU A 73 -28.20 -12.72 -15.30
C LEU A 73 -27.08 -12.05 -16.09
N ASP A 74 -27.21 -11.89 -17.41
CA ASP A 74 -26.26 -11.16 -18.26
C ASP A 74 -26.15 -9.69 -17.83
N ASN A 75 -27.28 -9.03 -17.57
CA ASN A 75 -27.30 -7.65 -17.09
C ASN A 75 -26.59 -7.51 -15.75
N LEU A 76 -26.84 -8.43 -14.81
CA LEU A 76 -26.23 -8.42 -13.49
C LEU A 76 -24.71 -8.72 -13.58
N THR A 77 -24.32 -9.65 -14.45
CA THR A 77 -22.90 -9.95 -14.73
C THR A 77 -22.18 -8.73 -15.31
N ASN A 78 -22.81 -8.01 -16.24
CA ASN A 78 -22.25 -6.79 -16.81
C ASN A 78 -22.08 -5.68 -15.77
N LEU A 79 -23.06 -5.49 -14.87
CA LEU A 79 -22.93 -4.56 -13.74
C LEU A 79 -21.78 -4.97 -12.81
N GLN A 80 -21.69 -6.25 -12.45
CA GLN A 80 -20.62 -6.76 -11.60
C GLN A 80 -19.23 -6.56 -12.22
N ARG A 81 -19.09 -6.71 -13.55
CA ARG A 81 -17.84 -6.41 -14.28
C ARG A 81 -17.47 -4.93 -14.18
N GLN A 82 -18.45 -4.03 -14.27
CA GLN A 82 -18.22 -2.59 -14.12
C GLN A 82 -17.77 -2.24 -12.70
N GLU A 83 -18.43 -2.78 -11.68
CA GLU A 83 -18.03 -2.59 -10.27
C GLU A 83 -16.61 -3.10 -10.01
N LEU A 84 -16.27 -4.28 -10.52
CA LEU A 84 -14.92 -4.83 -10.40
C LEU A 84 -13.90 -3.91 -11.08
N ALA A 85 -14.18 -3.40 -12.27
CA ALA A 85 -13.30 -2.48 -12.97
C ALA A 85 -13.07 -1.18 -12.18
N LEU A 86 -14.12 -0.61 -11.58
CA LEU A 86 -14.02 0.56 -10.70
C LEU A 86 -13.14 0.26 -9.49
N SER A 87 -13.40 -0.85 -8.79
CA SER A 87 -12.61 -1.27 -7.63
C SER A 87 -11.13 -1.48 -7.98
N GLN A 88 -10.83 -2.05 -9.16
CA GLN A 88 -9.44 -2.20 -9.64
C GLN A 88 -8.76 -0.85 -9.90
N VAL A 89 -9.48 0.14 -10.43
CA VAL A 89 -8.96 1.50 -10.62
C VAL A 89 -8.65 2.16 -9.28
N GLU A 90 -9.55 2.03 -8.31
CA GLU A 90 -9.34 2.52 -6.94
C GLU A 90 -8.11 1.87 -6.30
N LEU A 91 -7.93 0.56 -6.48
CA LEU A 91 -6.78 -0.17 -5.95
C LEU A 91 -5.46 0.32 -6.56
N ARG A 92 -5.42 0.60 -7.87
CA ARG A 92 -4.24 1.20 -8.53
C ARG A 92 -3.93 2.61 -7.99
N SER A 93 -4.96 3.42 -7.79
CA SER A 93 -4.84 4.75 -7.20
C SER A 93 -4.28 4.67 -5.76
N MET A 94 -4.80 3.75 -4.95
CA MET A 94 -4.33 3.51 -3.59
C MET A 94 -2.86 3.04 -3.55
N ASN A 95 -2.47 2.15 -4.47
CA ASN A 95 -1.08 1.71 -4.60
C ASN A 95 -0.12 2.87 -4.91
N THR A 96 -0.54 3.79 -5.78
CA THR A 96 0.26 4.98 -6.09
C THR A 96 0.46 5.85 -4.84
N ARG A 97 -0.62 6.10 -4.09
CA ARG A 97 -0.55 6.86 -2.82
C ARG A 97 0.33 6.19 -1.77
N LEU A 98 0.26 4.86 -1.65
CA LEU A 98 1.12 4.08 -0.74
C LEU A 98 2.60 4.26 -1.08
N VAL A 99 2.96 4.16 -2.36
CA VAL A 99 4.35 4.34 -2.82
C VAL A 99 4.83 5.76 -2.54
N GLU A 100 4.03 6.78 -2.86
CA GLU A 100 4.34 8.18 -2.59
C GLU A 100 4.57 8.41 -1.09
N GLN A 101 3.68 7.91 -0.24
CA GLN A 101 3.78 8.06 1.21
C GLN A 101 4.98 7.30 1.79
N HIS A 102 5.28 6.10 1.28
CA HIS A 102 6.49 5.35 1.64
C HIS A 102 7.77 6.13 1.29
N CYS A 103 7.80 6.79 0.13
CA CYS A 103 8.90 7.66 -0.26
C CYS A 103 9.09 8.82 0.74
N GLN A 104 8.01 9.42 1.25
CA GLN A 104 8.09 10.47 2.28
C GLN A 104 8.72 9.95 3.58
N VAL A 105 8.31 8.75 4.03
CA VAL A 105 8.90 8.10 5.22
C VAL A 105 10.41 7.88 5.01
N LYS A 106 10.80 7.30 3.87
CA LYS A 106 12.21 7.01 3.55
C LYS A 106 13.05 8.28 3.39
N MET A 107 12.45 9.36 2.90
CA MET A 107 13.13 10.66 2.88
C MET A 107 13.43 11.16 4.30
N GLY A 108 12.46 11.01 5.22
CA GLY A 108 12.64 11.31 6.63
C GLY A 108 13.79 10.53 7.26
N ASP A 109 13.80 9.21 7.06
CA ASP A 109 14.86 8.31 7.54
C ASP A 109 16.24 8.80 7.05
N LYS A 110 16.38 9.04 5.73
CA LYS A 110 17.65 9.51 5.15
C LYS A 110 18.11 10.86 5.72
N ILE A 111 17.20 11.77 6.01
CA ILE A 111 17.55 13.08 6.61
C ILE A 111 18.01 12.90 8.05
N ILE A 112 17.36 12.03 8.82
CA ILE A 112 17.74 11.69 10.20
C ILE A 112 19.15 11.09 10.21
N ASP A 113 19.39 10.08 9.39
CA ASP A 113 20.70 9.40 9.29
C ASP A 113 21.82 10.37 8.95
N LYS A 114 21.62 11.22 7.94
CA LYS A 114 22.60 12.26 7.56
C LYS A 114 22.92 13.19 8.72
N ARG A 115 21.92 13.59 9.51
CA ARG A 115 22.11 14.50 10.66
C ARG A 115 22.80 13.81 11.82
N LEU A 116 22.46 12.54 12.09
CA LEU A 116 23.12 11.75 13.12
C LEU A 116 24.60 11.52 12.77
N ALA A 117 24.89 11.13 11.53
CA ALA A 117 26.27 10.97 11.05
C ALA A 117 27.09 12.28 11.16
N GLN A 118 26.48 13.43 10.87
CA GLN A 118 27.15 14.74 11.07
C GLN A 118 27.43 15.05 12.54
N ILE A 119 26.49 14.72 13.43
CA ILE A 119 26.68 14.90 14.88
C ILE A 119 27.83 14.01 15.36
N GLN A 120 27.83 12.74 14.98
CA GLN A 120 28.85 11.77 15.35
C GLN A 120 30.24 12.21 14.86
N ARG A 121 30.38 12.57 13.58
CA ARG A 121 31.66 13.09 13.04
C ARG A 121 32.17 14.32 13.78
N LYS A 122 31.26 15.17 14.27
CA LYS A 122 31.66 16.35 15.05
C LYS A 122 32.17 15.96 16.45
N GLN A 123 31.54 14.97 17.08
CA GLN A 123 31.97 14.43 18.37
C GLN A 123 33.34 13.74 18.23
N GLU A 124 33.52 12.88 17.24
CA GLU A 124 34.80 12.20 16.94
C GLU A 124 35.94 13.22 16.76
N ARG A 125 35.72 14.30 16.00
CA ARG A 125 36.71 15.37 15.84
C ARG A 125 37.03 16.11 17.14
N GLN A 126 36.03 16.33 18.00
CA GLN A 126 36.26 16.97 19.30
C GLN A 126 37.04 16.05 20.24
N GLU A 127 36.70 14.76 20.29
CA GLU A 127 37.40 13.76 21.08
C GLU A 127 38.85 13.62 20.63
N GLN A 128 39.08 13.54 19.32
CA GLN A 128 40.44 13.46 18.77
C GLN A 128 41.27 14.70 19.13
N LYS A 129 40.69 15.90 19.00
CA LYS A 129 41.38 17.14 19.40
C LYS A 129 41.79 17.12 20.88
N VAL A 130 40.90 16.68 21.77
CA VAL A 130 41.20 16.57 23.21
C VAL A 130 42.30 15.54 23.46
N MET A 131 42.27 14.40 22.78
CA MET A 131 43.31 13.38 22.89
C MET A 131 44.67 13.87 22.39
N ASP A 132 44.70 14.65 21.30
CA ASP A 132 45.92 15.26 20.77
C ASP A 132 46.49 16.29 21.77
N GLU A 133 45.65 17.15 22.35
CA GLU A 133 46.05 18.13 23.38
C GLU A 133 46.62 17.43 24.64
N LEU A 134 45.98 16.34 25.09
CA LEU A 134 46.46 15.55 26.23
C LEU A 134 47.80 14.85 25.94
N SER A 135 47.95 14.30 24.74
CA SER A 135 49.19 13.67 24.27
C SER A 135 50.34 14.67 24.25
N MET A 136 50.08 15.86 23.71
CA MET A 136 51.04 16.96 23.64
C MET A 136 51.47 17.42 25.03
N ASN A 137 50.53 17.63 25.95
CA ASN A 137 50.84 18.01 27.33
C ASN A 137 51.70 16.97 28.07
N ARG A 138 51.45 15.68 27.87
CA ARG A 138 52.29 14.61 28.44
C ARG A 138 53.69 14.58 27.86
N PHE A 139 53.83 14.86 26.56
CA PHE A 139 55.15 14.94 25.92
C PHE A 139 55.98 16.09 26.49
N PHE A 140 55.37 17.26 26.69
CA PHE A 140 56.07 18.42 27.26
C PHE A 140 56.40 18.29 28.76
N HIS A 141 55.63 17.53 29.54
CA HIS A 141 55.92 17.29 30.96
C HIS A 141 56.98 16.19 31.22
N ARG A 142 57.40 15.45 30.18
CA ARG A 142 58.42 14.39 30.28
C ARG A 142 59.82 14.82 29.85
N ARG A 143 59.98 16.05 29.35
CA ARG A 143 61.26 16.70 29.11
C ARG A 143 61.62 17.61 30.28
#